data_AF-A0AA88KT08-F1
#
_entry.id   AF-A0AA88KT08-F1
#
_cell.length_a   1.000
_cell.length_b   1.000
_cell.length_c   1.000
_cell.angle_alpha   90.00
_cell.angle_beta   90.00
_cell.angle_gamma   90.00
#
_symmetry.space_group_name_H-M   'P 1'
#
loop_
_entity.id
_entity.type
_entity.pdbx_description
1 polymer ?
#
loop_
_entity_poly.entity_id
_entity_poly.type
_entity_poly.pdbx_seq_one_letter_code
_entity_poly.pdbx_strand_id
1 'polypeptide(L)'
;MSFSGSPTPFVRLGQVLKHNKHPTRPKRFNTGLYHDAIILTGNQRSFSERKTKRKWMPNVAWVKLYSEALDTRIQLKATAKALRCIDKAGGLDNYLLNTKSEDVASRFGNWLKKKIIKQQIANKRAQQLNQQLEETAQSLAQFLKENPSEYEKVAQFEQQQANGEHLVSYFNSLSPEQQDRLLTLQQLEIQQLSENRKKRAFLDRLQQKKPKLMKKETKFLNARKYVYDIHLNPETKQKLEERRKRNIEEFQRLQKLGKVQEEATQENV
;
A
#
# COMPACT_ATOMS: atom_id res chain seq x y z
N MET A 1 -20.48 10.38 -3.08
CA MET A 1 -19.38 9.48 -3.48
C MET A 1 -18.37 9.40 -2.33
N SER A 2 -18.40 8.35 -1.50
CA SER A 2 -17.52 8.24 -0.33
C SER A 2 -16.90 6.83 -0.28
N PHE A 3 -15.65 6.75 -0.71
CA PHE A 3 -14.80 5.56 -0.71
C PHE A 3 -14.62 5.02 0.73
N SER A 4 -15.23 3.89 1.03
CA SER A 4 -14.99 3.06 2.22
C SER A 4 -13.82 2.10 1.99
N GLY A 5 -12.61 2.63 1.94
CA GLY A 5 -11.40 1.83 2.10
C GLY A 5 -11.03 1.77 3.58
N SER A 6 -10.84 0.57 4.11
CA SER A 6 -10.07 0.27 5.33
C SER A 6 -8.95 1.32 5.54
N PRO A 7 -8.74 1.86 6.75
CA PRO A 7 -7.64 2.78 6.98
C PRO A 7 -6.35 2.02 6.68
N THR A 8 -5.76 2.32 5.53
CA THR A 8 -4.43 1.87 5.10
C THR A 8 -3.53 1.76 6.32
N PRO A 9 -2.77 0.66 6.49
CA PRO A 9 -1.92 0.52 7.66
C PRO A 9 -1.08 1.78 7.74
N PHE A 10 -1.30 2.57 8.81
CA PHE A 10 -0.50 3.75 9.09
C PHE A 10 0.94 3.31 8.90
N VAL A 11 1.60 3.77 7.83
CA VAL A 11 3.04 3.65 7.74
C VAL A 11 3.51 4.39 8.97
N ARG A 12 3.89 3.66 10.02
CA ARG A 12 4.41 4.25 11.25
C ARG A 12 5.66 5.01 10.82
N LEU A 13 5.48 6.31 10.59
CA LEU A 13 6.48 7.30 10.23
C LEU A 13 7.71 7.26 11.16
N GLY A 14 7.59 6.60 12.32
CA GLY A 14 8.64 6.47 13.33
C GLY A 14 9.85 5.60 12.95
N GLN A 15 9.77 4.68 11.97
CA GLN A 15 10.90 3.77 11.72
C GLN A 15 11.99 4.33 10.79
N VAL A 16 11.66 5.29 9.91
CA VAL A 16 12.64 5.84 8.95
C VAL A 16 13.49 6.97 9.54
N LEU A 17 13.11 7.55 10.70
CA LEU A 17 13.46 8.94 11.04
C LEU A 17 14.26 9.14 12.34
N LYS A 18 15.52 8.68 12.42
CA LYS A 18 16.39 8.93 13.61
C LYS A 18 17.21 10.24 13.58
N HIS A 19 17.77 10.67 12.43
CA HIS A 19 18.68 11.84 12.34
C HIS A 19 18.23 12.97 11.39
N ASN A 20 18.54 14.22 11.70
CA ASN A 20 18.13 15.38 10.90
C ASN A 20 19.21 15.69 9.85
N LYS A 21 18.89 15.65 8.54
CA LYS A 21 19.87 16.03 7.49
C LYS A 21 20.11 17.54 7.41
N HIS A 22 19.15 18.34 7.87
CA HIS A 22 19.27 19.80 7.95
C HIS A 22 19.24 20.23 9.41
N PRO A 23 20.36 20.70 9.99
CA PRO A 23 20.42 21.07 11.40
C PRO A 23 19.51 22.27 11.73
N THR A 24 19.26 23.15 10.74
CA THR A 24 18.45 24.36 10.88
C THR A 24 16.94 24.12 10.79
N ARG A 25 16.50 22.96 10.29
CA ARG A 25 15.07 22.63 10.18
C ARG A 25 14.63 21.76 11.35
N PRO A 26 13.46 21.99 11.97
CA PRO A 26 13.01 21.14 13.06
C PRO A 26 12.61 19.76 12.55
N LYS A 27 12.75 18.75 13.42
CA LYS A 27 12.51 17.32 13.11
C LYS A 27 11.16 17.05 12.43
N ARG A 28 10.13 17.86 12.71
CA ARG A 28 8.79 17.74 12.09
C ARG A 28 8.77 17.93 10.56
N PHE A 29 9.79 18.58 9.98
CA PHE A 29 9.88 18.77 8.53
C PHE A 29 10.23 17.46 7.81
N ASN A 30 10.82 16.50 8.53
CA ASN A 30 11.20 15.21 7.96
C ASN A 30 10.02 14.26 7.69
N THR A 31 8.85 14.49 8.29
CA THR A 31 7.70 13.59 8.25
C THR A 31 6.63 13.98 7.22
N GLY A 32 6.76 15.14 6.58
CA GLY A 32 5.75 15.69 5.66
C GLY A 32 6.37 16.36 4.44
N LEU A 33 5.57 16.99 3.59
CA LEU A 33 6.02 17.68 2.39
C LEU A 33 5.93 19.19 2.60
N TYR A 34 7.09 19.86 2.65
CA TYR A 34 7.16 21.28 3.00
C TYR A 34 7.66 22.17 1.86
N HIS A 35 8.27 21.59 0.82
CA HIS A 35 8.71 22.27 -0.40
C HIS A 35 9.53 23.55 -0.12
N ASP A 36 10.69 23.35 0.50
CA ASP A 36 11.58 24.40 1.02
C ASP A 36 11.03 25.43 1.99
N ALA A 37 9.83 25.22 2.52
CA ALA A 37 9.39 26.05 3.63
C ALA A 37 10.39 25.92 4.79
N ILE A 38 10.67 27.07 5.40
CA ILE A 38 11.49 27.21 6.60
C ILE A 38 10.70 28.01 7.64
N ILE A 39 11.14 27.92 8.89
CA ILE A 39 10.62 28.78 9.96
C ILE A 39 11.52 29.99 10.01
N LEU A 40 10.96 31.16 9.77
CA LEU A 40 11.69 32.42 9.91
C LEU A 40 11.56 32.91 11.35
N THR A 41 12.66 33.43 11.89
CA THR A 41 12.70 34.11 13.20
C THR A 41 13.09 35.56 12.99
N GLY A 42 12.54 36.45 13.79
CA GLY A 42 12.87 37.87 13.71
C GLY A 42 12.26 38.64 14.87
N ASN A 43 12.24 39.96 14.77
CA ASN A 43 11.71 40.83 15.81
C ASN A 43 10.50 41.61 15.29
N GLN A 44 9.49 41.78 16.12
CA GLN A 44 8.48 42.82 15.99
C GLN A 44 9.05 44.11 16.59
N ARG A 45 8.93 45.23 15.89
CA ARG A 45 9.37 46.55 16.39
C ARG A 45 8.15 47.38 16.77
N SER A 46 8.19 48.06 17.91
CA SER A 46 7.22 49.09 18.28
C SER A 46 7.58 50.44 17.65
N PHE A 47 6.68 51.42 17.75
CA PHE A 47 6.97 52.82 17.37
C PHE A 47 8.21 53.39 18.11
N SER A 48 8.39 52.99 19.37
CA SER A 48 9.56 53.29 20.20
C SER A 48 10.77 52.35 19.97
N GLU A 49 10.77 51.60 18.87
CA GLU A 49 11.84 50.70 18.45
C GLU A 49 12.19 49.56 19.44
N ARG A 50 11.26 49.22 20.34
CA ARG A 50 11.40 48.05 21.22
C ARG A 50 11.24 46.78 20.40
N LYS A 51 12.15 45.83 20.59
CA LYS A 51 12.23 44.59 19.80
C LYS A 51 11.69 43.40 20.59
N THR A 52 10.67 42.74 20.07
CA THR A 52 10.11 41.50 20.64
C THR A 52 10.31 40.34 19.66
N LYS A 53 10.89 39.22 20.11
CA LYS A 53 11.13 38.05 19.26
C LYS A 53 9.80 37.47 18.76
N ARG A 54 9.71 37.16 17.46
CA ARG A 54 8.58 36.48 16.82
C ARG A 54 9.05 35.38 15.85
N LYS A 55 8.13 34.48 15.51
CA LYS A 55 8.35 33.38 14.57
C LYS A 55 7.26 33.41 13.48
N TRP A 56 7.65 33.19 12.23
CA TRP A 56 6.70 32.98 11.13
C TRP A 56 6.66 31.48 10.80
N MET A 57 5.48 30.89 10.97
CA MET A 57 5.24 29.47 10.70
C MET A 57 4.65 29.32 9.28
N PRO A 58 5.05 28.30 8.51
CA PRO A 58 4.34 27.98 7.29
C PRO A 58 2.94 27.42 7.58
N ASN A 59 1.99 27.65 6.67
CA ASN A 59 0.65 27.05 6.74
C ASN A 59 0.73 25.56 6.38
N VAL A 60 0.44 24.67 7.34
CA VAL A 60 0.58 23.22 7.24
C VAL A 60 -0.77 22.55 7.54
N ALA A 61 -1.21 21.66 6.66
CA ALA A 61 -2.43 20.87 6.83
C ALA A 61 -2.15 19.37 6.70
N TRP A 62 -2.99 18.54 7.31
CA TRP A 62 -3.02 17.09 7.05
C TRP A 62 -3.80 16.83 5.77
N VAL A 63 -3.18 16.14 4.82
CA VAL A 63 -3.77 15.84 3.51
C VAL A 63 -3.59 14.37 3.19
N LYS A 64 -4.56 13.80 2.47
CA LYS A 64 -4.49 12.45 1.88
C LYS A 64 -4.27 12.61 0.39
N LEU A 65 -3.15 12.11 -0.11
CA LEU A 65 -2.78 12.18 -1.52
C LEU A 65 -2.71 10.76 -2.08
N TYR A 66 -3.20 10.57 -3.30
CA TYR A 66 -3.11 9.29 -3.99
C TYR A 66 -1.78 9.18 -4.76
N SER A 67 -1.17 8.00 -4.73
CA SER A 67 0.02 7.65 -5.50
C SER A 67 -0.36 6.53 -6.47
N GLU A 68 -0.20 6.79 -7.77
CA GLU A 68 -0.55 5.85 -8.84
C GLU A 68 0.46 4.70 -8.89
N ALA A 69 1.75 5.00 -8.77
CA ALA A 69 2.80 3.99 -8.81
C ALA A 69 2.68 2.98 -7.66
N LEU A 70 2.17 3.41 -6.49
CA LEU A 70 2.02 2.57 -5.31
C LEU A 70 0.59 2.09 -5.06
N ASP A 71 -0.36 2.49 -5.90
CA ASP A 71 -1.80 2.22 -5.77
C ASP A 71 -2.34 2.42 -4.33
N THR A 72 -1.90 3.49 -3.67
CA THR A 72 -2.23 3.72 -2.25
C THR A 72 -2.42 5.19 -1.94
N ARG A 73 -3.35 5.49 -1.03
CA ARG A 73 -3.53 6.84 -0.46
C ARG A 73 -2.59 7.04 0.72
N ILE A 74 -1.79 8.09 0.65
CA ILE A 74 -0.79 8.45 1.65
C ILE A 74 -1.26 9.67 2.42
N GLN A 75 -1.39 9.52 3.74
CA GLN A 75 -1.72 10.64 4.63
C GLN A 75 -0.44 11.26 5.19
N LEU A 76 -0.24 12.55 4.95
CA LEU A 76 0.94 13.30 5.43
C LEU A 76 0.60 14.77 5.71
N LYS A 77 1.52 15.47 6.37
CA LYS A 77 1.45 16.93 6.53
C LYS A 77 2.03 17.62 5.29
N ALA A 78 1.29 18.53 4.68
CA ALA A 78 1.74 19.30 3.54
C ALA A 78 1.59 20.80 3.77
N THR A 79 2.51 21.61 3.25
CA THR A 79 2.33 23.06 3.20
C THR A 79 1.44 23.46 2.03
N ALA A 80 0.76 24.60 2.12
CA ALA A 80 -0.01 25.15 0.99
C ALA A 80 0.85 25.34 -0.28
N LYS A 81 2.14 25.71 -0.12
CA LYS A 81 3.11 25.78 -1.22
C LYS A 81 3.33 24.40 -1.86
N ALA A 82 3.59 23.37 -1.05
CA ALA A 82 3.78 22.01 -1.55
C ALA A 82 2.55 21.50 -2.31
N LEU A 83 1.34 21.77 -1.81
CA LEU A 83 0.09 21.38 -2.50
C LEU A 83 -0.02 22.03 -3.88
N ARG A 84 0.21 23.35 -3.99
CA ARG A 84 0.21 24.03 -5.29
C ARG A 84 1.25 23.45 -6.26
N CYS A 85 2.42 23.06 -5.76
CA CYS A 85 3.45 22.41 -6.58
C CYS A 85 3.05 21.00 -7.02
N ILE A 86 2.33 20.27 -6.16
CA ILE A 86 1.76 18.96 -6.50
C ILE A 86 0.72 19.11 -7.61
N ASP A 87 -0.19 20.07 -7.48
CA ASP A 87 -1.21 20.35 -8.48
C ASP A 87 -0.57 20.79 -9.81
N LYS A 88 0.44 21.66 -9.75
CA LYS A 88 1.21 22.09 -10.93
C LYS A 88 1.93 20.93 -11.63
N ALA A 89 2.42 19.95 -10.88
CA ALA A 89 3.06 18.77 -11.43
C ALA A 89 2.06 17.72 -11.95
N GLY A 90 0.77 17.90 -11.69
CA GLY A 90 -0.28 16.95 -12.08
C GLY A 90 -0.34 15.71 -11.19
N GLY A 91 0.11 15.78 -9.93
CA GLY A 91 0.01 14.66 -8.99
C GLY A 91 1.20 14.51 -8.04
N LEU A 92 1.04 13.67 -7.02
CA LEU A 92 2.06 13.43 -5.99
C LEU A 92 3.31 12.77 -6.60
N ASP A 93 3.12 11.77 -7.44
CA ASP A 93 4.23 10.99 -8.00
C ASP A 93 5.07 11.85 -8.94
N ASN A 94 4.43 12.57 -9.85
CA ASN A 94 5.08 13.53 -10.74
C ASN A 94 5.84 14.62 -9.97
N TYR A 95 5.22 15.17 -8.92
CA TYR A 95 5.87 16.12 -8.04
C TYR A 95 7.16 15.54 -7.44
N LEU A 96 7.11 14.33 -6.89
CA LEU A 96 8.29 13.72 -6.26
C LEU A 96 9.38 13.37 -7.27
N LEU A 97 9.01 12.93 -8.47
CA LEU A 97 9.95 12.59 -9.53
C LEU A 97 10.67 13.83 -10.07
N ASN A 98 9.90 14.88 -10.38
CA ASN A 98 10.42 16.11 -11.01
C ASN A 98 11.13 17.05 -10.02
N THR A 99 10.74 17.02 -8.75
CA THR A 99 11.34 17.92 -7.73
C THR A 99 12.69 17.38 -7.26
N LYS A 100 13.68 18.27 -7.10
CA LYS A 100 14.99 17.92 -6.54
C LYS A 100 14.86 17.46 -5.09
N SER A 101 15.75 16.55 -4.67
CA SER A 101 15.74 16.01 -3.31
C SER A 101 15.96 17.09 -2.23
N GLU A 102 16.68 18.15 -2.61
CA GLU A 102 16.90 19.35 -1.81
C GLU A 102 15.61 20.12 -1.61
N ASP A 103 14.87 20.40 -2.69
CA ASP A 103 13.64 21.20 -2.62
C ASP A 103 12.49 20.47 -1.90
N VAL A 104 12.41 19.14 -2.07
CA VAL A 104 11.49 18.31 -1.27
C VAL A 104 11.81 18.46 0.22
N ALA A 105 13.10 18.60 0.56
CA ALA A 105 13.65 18.88 1.89
C ALA A 105 13.08 18.02 3.03
N SER A 106 12.64 16.81 2.69
CA SER A 106 11.93 15.91 3.59
C SER A 106 12.46 14.51 3.44
N ARG A 107 12.85 13.91 4.56
CA ARG A 107 13.31 12.52 4.58
C ARG A 107 12.22 11.56 4.15
N PHE A 108 10.99 11.77 4.62
CA PHE A 108 9.84 10.96 4.20
C PHE A 108 9.52 11.15 2.72
N GLY A 109 9.53 12.40 2.22
CA GLY A 109 9.31 12.68 0.80
C GLY A 109 10.36 12.01 -0.10
N ASN A 110 11.64 12.10 0.27
CA ASN A 110 12.74 11.46 -0.48
C ASN A 110 12.72 9.93 -0.38
N TRP A 111 12.31 9.38 0.77
CA TRP A 111 12.07 7.95 0.90
C TRP A 111 10.93 7.48 -0.01
N LEU A 112 9.83 8.25 -0.06
CA LEU A 112 8.69 7.96 -0.91
C LEU A 112 9.06 8.02 -2.39
N LYS A 113 9.83 9.04 -2.81
CA LYS A 113 10.42 9.15 -4.15
C LYS A 113 11.18 7.88 -4.53
N LYS A 114 12.09 7.41 -3.67
CA LYS A 114 12.85 6.16 -3.91
C LYS A 114 11.94 4.94 -4.05
N LYS A 115 10.90 4.86 -3.22
CA LYS A 115 9.93 3.77 -3.27
C LYS A 115 9.15 3.76 -4.59
N ILE A 116 8.69 4.93 -5.05
CA ILE A 116 8.01 5.12 -6.34
C ILE A 116 8.93 4.70 -7.50
N ILE A 117 10.17 5.18 -7.53
CA ILE A 117 11.15 4.82 -8.57
C ILE A 117 11.35 3.30 -8.63
N LYS A 118 11.53 2.66 -7.46
CA LYS A 118 11.68 1.21 -7.38
C LYS A 118 10.46 0.47 -7.95
N GLN A 119 9.26 0.95 -7.63
CA GLN A 119 8.03 0.33 -8.11
C GLN A 119 7.84 0.53 -9.62
N GLN A 120 8.13 1.71 -10.15
CA GLN A 120 8.08 1.97 -11.59
C GLN A 120 9.05 1.08 -12.38
N ILE A 121 10.27 0.87 -11.87
CA ILE A 121 11.23 -0.06 -12.47
C ILE A 121 10.70 -1.49 -12.47
N ALA A 122 10.11 -1.94 -11.36
CA ALA A 122 9.52 -3.28 -11.26
C ALA A 122 8.36 -3.46 -12.24
N ASN A 123 7.45 -2.48 -12.32
CA ASN A 123 6.33 -2.50 -13.25
C ASN A 123 6.81 -2.54 -14.71
N LYS A 124 7.81 -1.74 -15.06
CA LYS A 124 8.41 -1.74 -16.41
C LYS A 124 9.03 -3.09 -16.77
N ARG A 125 9.74 -3.73 -15.83
CA ARG A 125 10.32 -5.07 -16.04
C ARG A 125 9.25 -6.13 -16.26
N ALA A 126 8.15 -6.08 -15.50
CA ALA A 126 7.03 -6.99 -15.68
C ALA A 126 6.37 -6.81 -17.06
N GLN A 127 6.18 -5.57 -17.50
CA GLN A 127 5.66 -5.27 -18.84
C GLN A 127 6.55 -5.82 -19.95
N GLN A 128 7.87 -5.64 -19.84
CA GLN A 128 8.84 -6.17 -20.81
C GLN A 128 8.83 -7.69 -20.87
N LEU A 129 8.75 -8.36 -19.71
CA LEU A 129 8.66 -9.82 -19.66
C LEU A 129 7.38 -10.33 -20.31
N ASN A 130 6.25 -9.67 -20.04
CA ASN A 130 4.97 -10.04 -20.65
C ASN A 130 5.00 -9.88 -22.18
N GLN A 131 5.59 -8.80 -22.69
CA GLN A 131 5.77 -8.59 -24.13
C GLN A 131 6.64 -9.70 -24.75
N GLN A 132 7.76 -10.05 -24.11
CA GLN A 132 8.61 -11.15 -24.57
C GLN A 132 7.85 -12.49 -24.58
N LEU A 133 7.04 -12.76 -23.56
CA LEU A 133 6.21 -13.97 -23.51
C LEU A 133 5.18 -14.00 -24.65
N GLU A 134 4.51 -12.88 -24.94
CA GLU A 134 3.57 -12.77 -26.06
C GLU A 134 4.25 -12.98 -27.42
N GLU A 135 5.42 -12.38 -27.64
CA GLU A 135 6.22 -12.55 -28.86
C GLU A 135 6.67 -14.01 -29.04
N THR A 136 7.18 -14.64 -27.97
CA THR A 136 7.59 -16.05 -28.02
C THR A 136 6.41 -16.98 -28.27
N ALA A 137 5.24 -16.71 -27.69
CA ALA A 137 4.03 -17.48 -27.93
C ALA A 137 3.54 -17.36 -29.38
N GLN A 138 3.58 -16.16 -29.95
CA GLN A 138 3.25 -15.93 -31.36
C GLN A 138 4.22 -16.63 -32.31
N SER A 139 5.53 -16.55 -32.04
CA SER A 139 6.57 -17.24 -32.81
C SER A 139 6.39 -18.76 -32.77
N LEU A 140 6.13 -19.32 -31.59
CA LEU A 140 5.86 -20.75 -31.42
C LEU A 140 4.59 -21.18 -32.15
N ALA A 141 3.50 -20.42 -32.05
CA ALA A 141 2.26 -20.70 -32.75
C ALA A 141 2.44 -20.69 -34.28
N GLN A 142 3.21 -19.73 -34.80
CA GLN A 142 3.56 -19.66 -36.21
C GLN A 142 4.39 -20.88 -36.64
N PHE A 143 5.41 -21.25 -35.85
CA PHE A 143 6.24 -22.43 -36.12
C PHE A 143 5.42 -23.73 -36.15
N LEU A 144 4.50 -23.92 -35.20
CA LEU A 144 3.63 -25.11 -35.15
C LEU A 144 2.65 -25.15 -36.33
N LYS A 145 2.16 -23.99 -36.77
CA LYS A 145 1.31 -23.89 -37.96
C LYS A 145 2.05 -24.29 -39.24
N GLU A 146 3.33 -23.95 -39.34
CA GLU A 146 4.18 -24.31 -40.47
C GLU A 146 4.60 -25.79 -40.46
N ASN A 147 4.57 -26.46 -39.30
CA ASN A 147 4.98 -27.86 -39.11
C ASN A 147 3.87 -28.72 -38.49
N PRO A 148 2.91 -29.25 -39.29
CA PRO A 148 1.75 -29.98 -38.77
C PRO A 148 2.09 -31.25 -37.98
N SER A 149 3.16 -31.96 -38.34
CA SER A 149 3.62 -33.15 -37.62
C SER A 149 4.15 -32.84 -36.22
N GLU A 150 4.72 -31.66 -36.00
CA GLU A 150 5.14 -31.19 -34.68
C GLU A 150 3.93 -30.78 -33.83
N TYR A 151 2.90 -30.18 -34.45
CA TYR A 151 1.64 -29.91 -33.78
C TYR A 151 0.97 -31.19 -33.25
N GLU A 152 0.93 -32.27 -34.04
CA GLU A 152 0.39 -33.55 -33.60
C GLU A 152 1.14 -34.14 -32.40
N LYS A 153 2.48 -34.04 -32.39
CA LYS A 153 3.30 -34.46 -31.23
C LYS A 153 2.99 -33.64 -29.99
N VAL A 154 2.82 -32.32 -30.13
CA VAL A 154 2.45 -31.43 -29.01
C VAL A 154 1.05 -31.76 -28.50
N ALA A 155 0.08 -32.02 -29.37
CA ALA A 155 -1.29 -32.39 -28.98
C ALA A 155 -1.34 -33.76 -28.28
N GLN A 156 -0.58 -34.74 -28.79
CA GLN A 156 -0.42 -36.04 -28.13
C GLN A 156 0.23 -35.88 -26.75
N PHE A 157 1.24 -35.01 -26.63
CA PHE A 157 1.89 -34.68 -25.37
C PHE A 157 0.94 -34.00 -24.38
N GLU A 158 0.12 -33.03 -24.80
CA GLU A 158 -0.89 -32.39 -23.94
C GLU A 158 -1.95 -33.38 -23.45
N GLN A 159 -2.42 -34.28 -24.31
CA GLN A 159 -3.34 -35.37 -23.94
C GLN A 159 -2.69 -36.33 -22.91
N GLN A 160 -1.40 -36.63 -23.08
CA GLN A 160 -0.65 -37.48 -22.15
C GLN A 160 -0.34 -36.77 -20.82
N GLN A 161 -0.16 -35.44 -20.80
CA GLN A 161 -0.04 -34.66 -19.57
C GLN A 161 -1.36 -34.58 -18.79
N ALA A 162 -2.50 -34.46 -19.47
CA ALA A 162 -3.83 -34.51 -18.84
C ALA A 162 -4.11 -35.87 -18.17
N ASN A 163 -3.49 -36.94 -18.68
CA ASN A 163 -3.60 -38.30 -18.15
C ASN A 163 -2.57 -38.63 -17.05
N GLY A 164 -1.62 -37.73 -16.74
CA GLY A 164 -0.66 -37.88 -15.62
C GLY A 164 0.46 -38.91 -15.81
N GLU A 165 0.39 -39.76 -16.82
CA GLU A 165 1.35 -40.85 -17.09
C GLU A 165 2.68 -40.35 -17.70
N HIS A 166 2.65 -39.20 -18.36
CA HIS A 166 3.78 -38.62 -19.10
C HIS A 166 4.92 -38.09 -18.21
N LEU A 167 4.62 -37.55 -17.03
CA LEU A 167 5.65 -36.98 -16.16
C LEU A 167 6.64 -38.04 -15.67
N VAL A 168 6.18 -39.28 -15.52
CA VAL A 168 7.01 -40.41 -15.09
C VAL A 168 7.88 -40.93 -16.24
N SER A 169 7.33 -41.08 -17.46
CA SER A 169 8.10 -41.51 -18.63
C SER A 169 9.14 -40.48 -19.07
N TYR A 170 8.77 -39.19 -19.05
CA TYR A 170 9.67 -38.07 -19.36
C TYR A 170 10.77 -37.93 -18.31
N PHE A 171 10.42 -37.96 -17.01
CA PHE A 171 11.42 -37.93 -15.93
C PHE A 171 12.45 -39.04 -16.12
N ASN A 172 11.99 -40.27 -16.41
CA ASN A 172 12.88 -41.42 -16.62
C ASN A 172 13.71 -41.35 -17.91
N SER A 173 13.32 -40.54 -18.89
CA SER A 173 14.06 -40.33 -20.15
C SER A 173 15.18 -39.27 -20.06
N LEU A 174 15.17 -38.44 -19.01
CA LEU A 174 16.15 -37.36 -18.82
C LEU A 174 17.49 -37.87 -18.29
N SER A 175 18.57 -37.11 -18.53
CA SER A 175 19.87 -37.46 -17.95
C SER A 175 19.84 -37.35 -16.41
N PRO A 176 20.66 -38.12 -15.67
CA PRO A 176 20.64 -38.09 -14.20
C PRO A 176 20.82 -36.68 -13.62
N GLU A 177 21.67 -35.85 -14.23
CA GLU A 177 21.86 -34.46 -13.81
C GLU A 177 20.63 -33.57 -14.04
N GLN A 178 19.83 -33.86 -15.07
CA GLN A 178 18.60 -33.14 -15.38
C GLN A 178 17.46 -33.58 -14.45
N GLN A 179 17.42 -34.86 -14.08
CA GLN A 179 16.51 -35.41 -13.08
C GLN A 179 16.74 -34.78 -11.69
N ASP A 180 18.00 -34.70 -11.25
CA ASP A 180 18.36 -34.08 -9.96
C ASP A 180 18.00 -32.59 -9.91
N ARG A 181 18.17 -31.86 -11.02
CA ARG A 181 17.74 -30.45 -11.13
C ARG A 181 16.22 -30.30 -11.03
N LEU A 182 15.45 -31.19 -11.65
CA LEU A 182 13.98 -31.16 -11.56
C LEU A 182 13.50 -31.50 -10.14
N LEU A 183 14.09 -32.51 -9.51
CA LEU A 183 13.82 -32.87 -8.12
C LEU A 183 14.13 -31.73 -7.15
N THR A 184 15.27 -31.05 -7.34
CA THR A 184 15.64 -29.90 -6.50
C THR A 184 14.72 -28.69 -6.72
N LEU A 185 14.30 -28.41 -7.95
CA LEU A 185 13.31 -27.37 -8.23
C LEU A 185 11.95 -27.68 -7.58
N GLN A 186 11.48 -28.93 -7.67
CA GLN A 186 10.25 -29.38 -7.01
C GLN A 186 10.32 -29.26 -5.49
N GLN A 187 11.47 -29.62 -4.88
CA GLN A 187 11.69 -29.48 -3.45
C GLN A 187 11.68 -28.01 -3.00
N LEU A 188 12.28 -27.10 -3.78
CA LEU A 188 12.22 -25.67 -3.53
C LEU A 188 10.79 -25.13 -3.60
N GLU A 189 9.98 -25.61 -4.56
CA GLU A 189 8.57 -25.23 -4.66
C GLU A 189 7.74 -25.73 -3.47
N ILE A 190 7.92 -26.99 -3.05
CA ILE A 190 7.31 -27.55 -1.84
C ILE A 190 7.72 -26.73 -0.60
N GLN A 191 8.98 -26.32 -0.53
CA GLN A 191 9.49 -25.50 0.56
C GLN A 191 8.81 -24.12 0.57
N GLN A 192 8.68 -23.45 -0.58
CA GLN A 192 7.95 -22.18 -0.70
C GLN A 192 6.47 -22.31 -0.34
N LEU A 193 5.80 -23.39 -0.77
CA LEU A 193 4.41 -23.68 -0.40
C LEU A 193 4.27 -23.94 1.11
N SER A 194 5.24 -24.62 1.74
CA SER A 194 5.28 -24.81 3.20
C SER A 194 5.47 -23.48 3.95
N GLU A 195 6.29 -22.57 3.42
CA GLU A 195 6.45 -21.23 3.98
C GLU A 195 5.17 -20.42 3.84
N ASN A 196 4.46 -20.56 2.72
CA ASN A 196 3.16 -19.94 2.51
C ASN A 196 2.09 -20.52 3.45
N ARG A 197 2.13 -21.82 3.75
CA ARG A 197 1.30 -22.43 4.81
C ARG A 197 1.64 -21.88 6.20
N LYS A 198 2.93 -21.71 6.53
CA LYS A 198 3.35 -21.06 7.79
C LYS A 198 2.86 -19.61 7.87
N LYS A 199 2.92 -18.86 6.77
CA LYS A 199 2.34 -17.50 6.66
C LYS A 199 0.82 -17.51 6.87
N ARG A 200 0.08 -18.45 6.27
CA ARG A 200 -1.36 -18.64 6.49
C ARG A 200 -1.68 -19.00 7.95
N ALA A 201 -0.97 -19.96 8.54
CA ALA A 201 -1.13 -20.31 9.95
C ALA A 201 -0.80 -19.15 10.91
N PHE A 202 0.16 -18.30 10.56
CA PHE A 202 0.44 -17.06 11.30
C PHE A 202 -0.72 -16.05 11.20
N LEU A 203 -1.34 -15.91 10.02
CA LEU A 203 -2.55 -15.10 9.84
C LEU A 203 -3.72 -15.67 10.67
N ASP A 204 -3.90 -16.99 10.72
CA ASP A 204 -4.93 -17.63 11.54
C ASP A 204 -4.68 -17.41 13.05
N ARG A 205 -3.44 -17.48 13.51
CA ARG A 205 -3.06 -17.12 14.89
C ARG A 205 -3.38 -15.66 15.22
N LEU A 206 -3.19 -14.74 14.27
CA LEU A 206 -3.60 -13.34 14.43
C LEU A 206 -5.12 -13.21 14.52
N GLN A 207 -5.88 -13.98 13.73
CA GLN A 207 -7.33 -14.02 13.81
C GLN A 207 -7.82 -14.62 15.15
N GLN A 208 -7.19 -15.66 15.67
CA GLN A 208 -7.49 -16.24 16.99
C GLN A 208 -7.15 -15.29 18.16
N LYS A 209 -6.26 -14.31 17.98
CA LYS A 209 -6.02 -13.25 18.97
C LYS A 209 -7.11 -12.17 18.99
N LYS A 210 -7.89 -11.99 17.91
CA LYS A 210 -9.02 -11.03 17.87
C LYS A 210 -10.01 -11.19 19.04
N PRO A 211 -10.53 -12.38 19.40
CA PRO A 211 -11.48 -12.52 20.51
C PRO A 211 -10.91 -12.11 21.88
N LYS A 212 -9.60 -12.28 22.13
CA LYS A 212 -8.94 -11.80 23.36
C LYS A 212 -8.84 -10.27 23.39
N LEU A 213 -8.60 -9.63 22.24
CA LEU A 213 -8.66 -8.18 22.09
C LEU A 213 -10.09 -7.65 22.27
N MET A 214 -11.10 -8.30 21.69
CA MET A 214 -12.52 -7.96 21.88
C MET A 214 -12.94 -8.03 23.37
N LYS A 215 -12.46 -9.03 24.13
CA LYS A 215 -12.70 -9.12 25.60
C LYS A 215 -12.04 -7.98 26.39
N LYS A 216 -10.89 -7.45 25.94
CA LYS A 216 -10.29 -6.24 26.54
C LYS A 216 -11.10 -5.01 26.17
N GLU A 217 -11.54 -4.88 24.92
CA GLU A 217 -12.38 -3.79 24.46
C GLU A 217 -13.71 -3.73 25.21
N THR A 218 -14.38 -4.86 25.49
CA THR A 218 -15.60 -4.87 26.30
C THR A 218 -15.37 -4.39 27.74
N LYS A 219 -14.22 -4.71 28.35
CA LYS A 219 -13.83 -4.18 29.67
C LYS A 219 -13.67 -2.65 29.65
N PHE A 220 -13.05 -2.11 28.60
CA PHE A 220 -12.94 -0.66 28.40
C PHE A 220 -14.28 -0.01 28.03
N LEU A 221 -15.16 -0.72 27.32
CA LEU A 221 -16.49 -0.25 26.93
C LEU A 221 -17.38 -0.02 28.16
N ASN A 222 -17.35 -0.93 29.14
CA ASN A 222 -18.10 -0.80 30.39
C ASN A 222 -17.60 0.38 31.23
N ALA A 223 -16.28 0.55 31.33
CA ALA A 223 -15.69 1.73 31.99
C ALA A 223 -16.06 3.03 31.28
N ARG A 224 -16.05 3.02 29.93
CA ARG A 224 -16.43 4.17 29.11
C ARG A 224 -17.92 4.50 29.21
N LYS A 225 -18.79 3.49 29.36
CA LYS A 225 -20.23 3.65 29.61
C LYS A 225 -20.48 4.26 30.99
N TYR A 226 -19.78 3.79 32.03
CA TYR A 226 -19.84 4.36 33.37
C TYR A 226 -19.41 5.85 33.41
N VAL A 227 -18.31 6.21 32.75
CA VAL A 227 -17.87 7.61 32.64
C VAL A 227 -18.88 8.45 31.84
N TYR A 228 -19.43 7.89 30.77
CA TYR A 228 -20.48 8.56 29.99
C TYR A 228 -21.72 8.83 30.85
N ASP A 229 -22.17 7.87 31.65
CA ASP A 229 -23.38 7.98 32.46
C ASP A 229 -23.23 8.97 33.63
N ILE A 230 -22.06 9.02 34.28
CA ILE A 230 -21.86 9.84 35.50
C ILE A 230 -21.31 11.25 35.20
N HIS A 231 -20.42 11.41 34.22
CA HIS A 231 -19.60 12.63 34.08
C HIS A 231 -19.93 13.51 32.87
N LEU A 232 -20.90 13.15 32.02
CA LEU A 232 -21.29 13.96 30.86
C LEU A 232 -22.64 14.66 31.04
N ASN A 233 -22.68 15.95 30.74
CA ASN A 233 -23.90 16.77 30.69
C ASN A 233 -24.89 16.23 29.63
N PRO A 234 -26.22 16.34 29.87
CA PRO A 234 -27.26 15.71 29.05
C PRO A 234 -27.24 16.12 27.57
N GLU A 235 -26.94 17.38 27.26
CA GLU A 235 -26.82 17.85 25.87
C GLU A 235 -25.64 17.20 25.13
N THR A 236 -24.52 16.98 25.83
CA THR A 236 -23.34 16.32 25.25
C THR A 236 -23.59 14.83 25.05
N LYS A 237 -24.41 14.21 25.90
CA LYS A 237 -24.87 12.83 25.73
C LYS A 237 -25.70 12.71 24.45
N GLN A 238 -26.74 13.52 24.29
CA GLN A 238 -27.61 13.51 23.10
C GLN A 238 -26.82 13.68 21.79
N LYS A 239 -25.91 14.66 21.71
CA LYS A 239 -25.06 14.86 20.52
C LYS A 239 -24.17 13.65 20.21
N LEU A 240 -23.67 12.96 21.23
CA LEU A 240 -22.87 11.74 21.06
C LEU A 240 -23.72 10.55 20.62
N GLU A 241 -24.95 10.42 21.11
CA GLU A 241 -25.88 9.36 20.68
C GLU A 241 -26.31 9.54 19.22
N GLU A 242 -26.65 10.77 18.82
CA GLU A 242 -26.98 11.09 17.43
C GLU A 242 -25.80 10.83 16.50
N ARG A 243 -24.58 11.13 16.94
CA ARG A 243 -23.36 10.82 16.17
C ARG A 243 -23.14 9.31 16.08
N ARG A 244 -23.45 8.56 17.15
CA ARG A 244 -23.36 7.10 17.15
C ARG A 244 -24.40 6.46 16.23
N LYS A 245 -25.64 6.94 16.23
CA LYS A 245 -26.71 6.50 15.32
C LYS A 245 -26.31 6.73 13.86
N ARG A 246 -25.83 7.93 13.52
CA ARG A 246 -25.31 8.25 12.18
C ARG A 246 -24.17 7.33 11.74
N ASN A 247 -23.20 7.07 12.63
CA ASN A 247 -22.08 6.18 12.31
C ASN A 247 -22.53 4.72 12.10
N ILE A 248 -23.54 4.25 12.84
CA ILE A 248 -24.10 2.89 12.68
C ILE A 248 -24.86 2.78 11.35
N GLU A 249 -25.66 3.79 11.00
CA GLU A 249 -26.36 3.86 9.72
C GLU A 249 -25.39 3.92 8.53
N GLU A 250 -24.33 4.71 8.61
CA GLU A 250 -23.27 4.72 7.60
C GLU A 250 -22.61 3.35 7.47
N PHE A 251 -22.30 2.69 8.58
CA PHE A 251 -21.67 1.36 8.55
C PHE A 251 -22.59 0.30 7.91
N GLN A 252 -23.87 0.28 8.26
CA GLN A 252 -24.85 -0.63 7.65
C GLN A 252 -25.03 -0.37 6.15
N ARG A 253 -25.00 0.90 5.74
CA ARG A 253 -25.05 1.29 4.32
C ARG A 253 -23.83 0.80 3.55
N LEU A 254 -22.63 0.92 4.13
CA LEU A 254 -21.38 0.44 3.54
C LEU A 254 -21.33 -1.09 3.44
N GLN A 255 -21.87 -1.81 4.44
CA GLN A 255 -21.98 -3.27 4.35
C GLN A 255 -22.94 -3.73 3.26
N LYS A 256 -24.09 -3.05 3.09
CA LYS A 256 -25.01 -3.31 1.97
C LYS A 256 -24.34 -3.06 0.62
N LEU A 257 -23.59 -1.97 0.48
CA LEU A 257 -22.85 -1.65 -0.75
C LEU A 257 -21.75 -2.68 -1.06
N GLY A 258 -21.04 -3.18 -0.05
CA GLY A 258 -20.02 -4.22 -0.24
C GLY A 258 -20.62 -5.56 -0.70
N LYS A 259 -21.75 -5.97 -0.12
CA LYS A 259 -22.46 -7.20 -0.54
C LYS A 259 -22.98 -7.14 -1.97
N VAL A 260 -23.53 -5.99 -2.37
CA VAL A 260 -23.98 -5.75 -3.76
C VAL A 260 -22.82 -5.82 -4.76
N GLN A 261 -21.62 -5.39 -4.36
CA GLN A 261 -20.43 -5.49 -5.20
C GLN A 261 -19.91 -6.94 -5.32
N GLU A 262 -19.99 -7.73 -4.25
CA GLU A 262 -19.64 -9.16 -4.27
C GLU A 262 -20.63 -9.98 -5.12
N GLU A 263 -21.94 -9.68 -5.04
CA GLU A 263 -22.99 -10.29 -5.87
C GLU A 263 -22.82 -9.95 -7.36
N ALA A 264 -22.54 -8.68 -7.70
CA ALA A 264 -22.29 -8.24 -9.08
C ALA A 264 -21.03 -8.84 -9.72
N THR A 265 -20.04 -9.24 -8.92
CA THR A 265 -18.84 -9.96 -9.41
C THR A 265 -19.07 -11.45 -9.61
N GLN A 266 -20.10 -12.03 -8.98
CA GLN A 266 -20.46 -13.44 -9.16
C GLN A 266 -21.40 -13.68 -10.34
N GLU A 267 -22.16 -12.67 -10.78
CA GLU A 267 -23.03 -12.74 -11.98
C GLU A 267 -22.28 -12.50 -13.31
N ASN A 268 -21.00 -12.11 -13.27
CA ASN A 268 -20.16 -11.83 -14.45
C ASN A 268 -19.03 -12.86 -14.69
N VAL A 269 -19.16 -14.06 -14.11
CA VAL A 269 -18.29 -15.23 -14.34
C VAL A 269 -19.16 -16.38 -14.84
#